data_AF-A0A4S3JIT0-F1
#
_entry.id   AF-A0A4S3JIT0-F1
#
_cell.length_a   1.000
_cell.length_b   1.000
_cell.length_c   1.000
_cell.angle_alpha   90.00
_cell.angle_beta   90.00
_cell.angle_gamma   90.00
#
_symmetry.space_group_name_H-M   'P 1'
#
loop_
_entity.id
_entity.type
_entity.pdbx_description
1 polymer ?
#
loop_
_entity_poly.entity_id
_entity_poly.type
_entity_poly.pdbx_seq_one_letter_code
_entity_poly.pdbx_strand_id
1 'polypeptide(L)'
;MGPSLGCDNVLLVEFNGPDNPEHPQNWTLQRQIWVLGMFNFISTVSSSIVGKGYIFGFLTFGPLSEKFGRKYPLIQSFLLGLFFAGFFGVSPAAVLGGVVSDCFTLEHRGITLACAVALMFSGPSFGRVVGGFVTGSSLGWGWTMGLVIISGLVLSLLSAVTFPETYAPIILQKWAQVLHRQSAHAQIKASIQMRPLNFEDIARHKKSKNSTKLQPILTLLTLYQSFHYGILFLFYSAYLIDYGDLHGWSTGLSTVLLVGIITGVFLGTLAILLYEIFYFRLYYHTHKINTQNHNKNQNETYVPEIRLPPMIIGSLLIPLGILWNAWTSAPNTPWPSPVCAGVLIGSGS
;
A
#
# COMPACT_ATOMS: atom_id res chain seq x y z
N MET A 1 -15.20 -14.91 24.83
CA MET A 1 -15.91 -13.61 24.82
C MET A 1 -16.94 -13.62 25.93
N GLY A 2 -17.19 -12.48 26.56
CA GLY A 2 -17.90 -12.43 27.83
C GLY A 2 -18.51 -11.05 28.06
N PRO A 3 -19.74 -10.99 28.59
CA PRO A 3 -20.35 -9.78 29.10
C PRO A 3 -19.48 -9.07 30.15
N SER A 4 -19.23 -7.76 30.02
CA SER A 4 -18.87 -6.91 31.17
C SER A 4 -20.01 -5.91 31.45
N LEU A 5 -20.29 -5.67 32.74
CA LEU A 5 -21.31 -4.71 33.17
C LEU A 5 -20.79 -3.28 32.92
N GLY A 6 -21.36 -2.59 31.94
CA GLY A 6 -21.10 -1.16 31.70
C GLY A 6 -21.88 -0.24 32.65
N CYS A 7 -21.50 1.04 32.70
CA CYS A 7 -22.00 2.02 33.68
C CYS A 7 -23.53 2.29 33.70
N ASP A 8 -24.34 1.73 32.79
CA ASP A 8 -25.78 2.04 32.66
C ASP A 8 -26.66 0.80 32.41
N ASN A 9 -26.40 -0.35 33.07
CA ASN A 9 -27.08 -1.64 32.78
C ASN A 9 -26.94 -2.12 31.32
N VAL A 10 -25.99 -1.56 30.58
CA VAL A 10 -25.64 -1.98 29.22
C VAL A 10 -24.56 -3.04 29.32
N LEU A 11 -24.80 -4.17 28.67
CA LEU A 11 -23.88 -5.28 28.60
C LEU A 11 -22.91 -5.00 27.44
N LEU A 12 -21.67 -4.65 27.79
CA LEU A 12 -20.64 -4.31 26.82
C LEU A 12 -19.93 -5.59 26.36
N VAL A 13 -19.83 -5.76 25.05
CA VAL A 13 -19.10 -6.87 24.44
C VAL A 13 -17.66 -6.46 24.22
N GLU A 14 -16.75 -7.05 24.99
CA GLU A 14 -15.30 -6.89 24.85
C GLU A 14 -14.61 -8.23 24.64
N PHE A 15 -13.34 -8.18 24.22
CA PHE A 15 -12.52 -9.38 24.16
C PHE A 15 -12.19 -9.82 25.60
N ASN A 16 -12.34 -11.11 25.91
CA ASN A 16 -11.98 -11.67 27.21
C ASN A 16 -10.46 -11.74 27.35
N GLY A 17 -9.85 -10.66 27.82
CA GLY A 17 -8.42 -10.60 28.11
C GLY A 17 -7.51 -10.48 26.88
N PRO A 18 -6.19 -10.34 27.12
CA PRO A 18 -5.20 -10.06 26.08
C PRO A 18 -4.99 -11.23 25.09
N ASP A 19 -5.27 -12.48 25.48
CA ASP A 19 -4.96 -13.69 24.68
C ASP A 19 -6.17 -14.25 23.91
N ASN A 20 -7.21 -13.45 23.68
CA ASN A 20 -8.41 -13.92 23.00
C ASN A 20 -8.12 -14.34 21.53
N PRO A 21 -8.38 -15.59 21.11
CA PRO A 21 -8.02 -16.10 19.77
C PRO A 21 -8.77 -15.41 18.62
N GLU A 22 -9.86 -14.70 18.93
CA GLU A 22 -10.63 -13.97 17.93
C GLU A 22 -10.06 -12.59 17.62
N HIS A 23 -9.18 -12.08 18.48
CA HIS A 23 -8.50 -10.82 18.23
C HIS A 23 -7.48 -11.03 17.09
N PRO A 24 -7.48 -10.19 16.02
CA PRO A 24 -6.61 -10.37 14.86
C PRO A 24 -5.10 -10.41 15.17
N GLN A 25 -4.67 -9.74 16.25
CA GLN A 25 -3.28 -9.80 16.73
C GLN A 25 -2.86 -11.17 17.28
N ASN A 26 -3.82 -11.99 17.72
CA ASN A 26 -3.58 -13.30 18.32
C ASN A 26 -3.79 -14.45 17.31
N TRP A 27 -4.07 -14.13 16.05
CA TRP A 27 -4.16 -15.15 15.00
C TRP A 27 -2.81 -15.84 14.78
N THR A 28 -2.87 -17.06 14.23
CA THR A 28 -1.64 -17.76 13.82
C THR A 28 -0.89 -16.92 12.79
N LEU A 29 0.45 -16.91 12.90
CA LEU A 29 1.31 -16.14 12.00
C LEU A 29 1.07 -16.48 10.52
N GLN A 30 0.78 -17.75 10.21
CA GLN A 30 0.41 -18.18 8.86
C GLN A 30 -0.86 -17.46 8.35
N ARG A 31 -1.88 -17.32 9.20
CA ARG A 31 -3.12 -16.60 8.83
C ARG A 31 -2.85 -15.11 8.62
N GLN A 32 -2.06 -14.49 9.50
CA GLN A 32 -1.70 -13.08 9.38
C GLN A 32 -0.92 -12.79 8.10
N ILE A 33 0.10 -13.62 7.78
CA ILE A 33 0.87 -13.52 6.54
C ILE A 33 -0.03 -13.74 5.32
N TRP A 34 -0.94 -14.71 5.37
CA TRP A 34 -1.84 -14.99 4.25
C TRP A 34 -2.79 -13.82 3.98
N VAL A 35 -3.40 -13.24 5.03
CA VAL A 35 -4.25 -12.04 4.90
C VAL A 35 -3.46 -10.86 4.33
N LEU A 36 -2.26 -10.63 4.86
CA LEU A 36 -1.40 -9.55 4.38
C LEU A 36 -0.95 -9.77 2.94
N GLY A 37 -0.56 -10.99 2.58
CA GLY A 37 -0.11 -11.35 1.23
C GLY A 37 -1.22 -11.15 0.21
N MET A 38 -2.43 -11.60 0.51
CA MET A 38 -3.61 -11.35 -0.32
C MET A 38 -3.89 -9.86 -0.48
N PHE A 39 -3.91 -9.10 0.62
CA PHE A 39 -4.15 -7.66 0.58
C PHE A 39 -3.12 -6.94 -0.31
N ASN A 40 -1.84 -7.27 -0.14
CA ASN A 40 -0.76 -6.68 -0.93
C ASN A 40 -0.89 -7.07 -2.40
N PHE A 41 -1.22 -8.32 -2.71
CA PHE A 41 -1.40 -8.76 -4.09
C PHE A 41 -2.52 -7.97 -4.79
N ILE A 42 -3.65 -7.76 -4.10
CA ILE A 42 -4.75 -6.94 -4.59
C ILE A 42 -4.31 -5.48 -4.77
N SER A 43 -3.62 -4.91 -3.77
CA SER A 43 -3.10 -3.53 -3.83
C SER A 43 -2.12 -3.33 -5.00
N THR A 44 -1.27 -4.32 -5.25
CA THR A 44 -0.26 -4.36 -6.31
C THR A 44 -0.89 -4.39 -7.70
N VAL A 45 -1.95 -5.19 -7.88
CA VAL A 45 -2.71 -5.23 -9.14
C VAL A 45 -3.54 -3.94 -9.31
N SER A 46 -4.14 -3.45 -8.22
CA SER A 46 -4.88 -2.17 -8.19
C SER A 46 -4.01 -0.97 -8.59
N SER A 47 -2.80 -0.87 -8.04
CA SER A 47 -1.86 0.21 -8.37
C SER A 47 -1.40 0.17 -9.83
N SER A 48 -1.31 -1.03 -10.41
CA SER A 48 -0.99 -1.24 -11.82
C SER A 48 -2.14 -0.82 -12.75
N ILE A 49 -3.40 -0.87 -12.27
CA ILE A 49 -4.61 -0.45 -13.00
C ILE A 49 -4.70 1.07 -13.11
N VAL A 50 -4.19 1.82 -12.14
CA VAL A 50 -4.28 3.30 -12.08
C VAL A 50 -3.69 3.97 -13.33
N GLY A 51 -2.65 3.38 -13.91
CA GLY A 51 -2.05 3.88 -15.16
C GLY A 51 -2.92 3.68 -16.41
N LYS A 52 -3.99 2.88 -16.35
CA LYS A 52 -4.78 2.44 -17.51
C LYS A 52 -6.29 2.64 -17.28
N GLY A 53 -6.66 3.85 -16.90
CA GLY A 53 -8.03 4.33 -16.87
C GLY A 53 -8.69 4.51 -18.25
N TYR A 54 -8.67 3.51 -19.11
CA TYR A 54 -9.25 3.59 -20.47
C TYR A 54 -10.49 2.71 -20.65
N ILE A 55 -10.78 1.87 -19.64
CA ILE A 55 -11.65 0.69 -19.76
C ILE A 55 -13.13 1.07 -19.74
N PHE A 56 -13.55 1.92 -18.80
CA PHE A 56 -14.93 2.44 -18.77
C PHE A 56 -15.26 3.24 -20.03
N GLY A 57 -14.23 3.91 -20.57
CA GLY A 57 -14.24 4.61 -21.84
C GLY A 57 -14.64 3.73 -23.02
N PHE A 58 -13.90 2.66 -23.28
CA PHE A 58 -14.10 1.83 -24.47
C PHE A 58 -15.50 1.17 -24.55
N LEU A 59 -16.00 0.62 -23.45
CA LEU A 59 -17.27 -0.13 -23.45
C LEU A 59 -18.51 0.77 -23.56
N THR A 60 -18.48 1.94 -22.92
CA THR A 60 -19.64 2.84 -22.90
C THR A 60 -19.62 3.85 -24.03
N PHE A 61 -18.43 4.32 -24.44
CA PHE A 61 -18.30 5.36 -25.44
C PHE A 61 -17.97 4.85 -26.85
N GLY A 62 -17.68 3.56 -27.03
CA GLY A 62 -17.61 2.95 -28.37
C GLY A 62 -18.91 3.18 -29.17
N PRO A 63 -20.09 2.82 -28.63
CA PRO A 63 -21.38 3.10 -29.27
C PRO A 63 -21.69 4.61 -29.39
N LEU A 64 -21.28 5.44 -28.41
CA LEU A 64 -21.44 6.89 -28.52
C LEU A 64 -20.55 7.49 -29.62
N SER A 65 -19.37 6.93 -29.87
CA SER A 65 -18.46 7.38 -30.91
C SER A 65 -19.00 7.15 -32.32
N GLU A 66 -19.85 6.13 -32.50
CA GLU A 66 -20.55 5.89 -33.77
C GLU A 66 -21.66 6.91 -34.01
N LYS A 67 -22.30 7.40 -32.94
CA LYS A 67 -23.46 8.30 -33.03
C LYS A 67 -23.11 9.80 -32.98
N PHE A 68 -22.08 10.18 -32.21
CA PHE A 68 -21.72 11.59 -31.94
C PHE A 68 -20.33 11.99 -32.51
N GLY A 69 -19.71 11.11 -33.29
CA GLY A 69 -18.37 11.31 -33.82
C GLY A 69 -17.26 10.96 -32.82
N ARG A 70 -16.00 10.94 -33.29
CA ARG A 70 -14.87 10.31 -32.55
C ARG A 70 -14.19 11.22 -31.52
N LYS A 71 -14.30 12.55 -31.65
CA LYS A 71 -13.49 13.51 -30.86
C LYS A 71 -13.94 13.63 -29.40
N TYR A 72 -15.22 13.93 -29.17
CA TYR A 72 -15.74 14.18 -27.81
C TYR A 72 -15.82 12.90 -26.95
N PRO A 73 -16.31 11.75 -27.48
CA PRO A 73 -16.37 10.51 -26.70
C PRO A 73 -14.99 9.98 -26.30
N LEU A 74 -13.96 10.18 -27.14
CA LEU A 74 -12.58 9.79 -26.82
C LEU A 74 -12.02 10.55 -25.62
N ILE A 75 -12.22 11.88 -25.57
CA ILE A 75 -11.73 12.72 -24.47
C ILE A 75 -12.49 12.40 -23.17
N GLN A 76 -13.82 12.25 -23.24
CA GLN A 76 -14.64 11.91 -22.08
C GLN A 76 -14.29 10.53 -21.51
N SER A 77 -14.12 9.54 -22.38
CA SER A 77 -13.65 8.19 -22.04
C SER A 77 -12.34 8.20 -21.27
N PHE A 78 -11.39 8.98 -21.77
CA PHE A 78 -10.08 9.13 -21.19
C PHE A 78 -10.16 9.74 -19.79
N LEU A 79 -10.83 10.89 -19.64
CA LEU A 79 -10.94 11.57 -18.36
C LEU A 79 -11.69 10.74 -17.31
N LEU A 80 -12.82 10.13 -17.68
CA LEU A 80 -13.62 9.33 -16.75
C LEU A 80 -12.88 8.08 -16.31
N GLY A 81 -12.24 7.38 -17.25
CA GLY A 81 -11.50 6.19 -16.86
C GLY A 81 -10.26 6.53 -16.02
N LEU A 82 -9.55 7.64 -16.26
CA LEU A 82 -8.48 8.12 -15.37
C LEU A 82 -9.01 8.43 -13.97
N PHE A 83 -10.16 9.11 -13.88
CA PHE A 83 -10.80 9.43 -12.60
C PHE A 83 -11.13 8.15 -11.82
N PHE A 84 -11.82 7.19 -12.43
CA PHE A 84 -12.20 5.95 -11.74
C PHE A 84 -11.01 5.06 -11.42
N ALA A 85 -10.03 4.95 -12.33
CA ALA A 85 -8.81 4.20 -12.08
C ALA A 85 -8.03 4.78 -10.90
N GLY A 86 -7.90 6.10 -10.81
CA GLY A 86 -7.30 6.77 -9.65
C GLY A 86 -8.11 6.59 -8.37
N PHE A 87 -9.43 6.82 -8.44
CA PHE A 87 -10.33 6.79 -7.28
C PHE A 87 -10.39 5.40 -6.62
N PHE A 88 -10.58 4.34 -7.39
CA PHE A 88 -10.58 2.97 -6.85
C PHE A 88 -9.16 2.45 -6.59
N GLY A 89 -8.19 2.89 -7.38
CA GLY A 89 -6.80 2.48 -7.29
C GLY A 89 -6.12 2.80 -5.98
N VAL A 90 -6.41 3.98 -5.41
CA VAL A 90 -5.79 4.47 -4.16
C VAL A 90 -6.38 3.82 -2.90
N SER A 91 -7.57 3.22 -2.99
CA SER A 91 -8.29 2.71 -1.82
C SER A 91 -7.51 1.64 -1.03
N PRO A 92 -6.93 0.59 -1.66
CA PRO A 92 -6.12 -0.39 -0.94
C PRO A 92 -4.86 0.22 -0.30
N ALA A 93 -4.20 1.15 -0.99
CA ALA A 93 -2.99 1.80 -0.45
C ALA A 93 -3.29 2.58 0.84
N ALA A 94 -4.46 3.23 0.92
CA ALA A 94 -4.87 3.99 2.11
C ALA A 94 -5.21 3.09 3.32
N VAL A 95 -5.67 1.86 3.08
CA VAL A 95 -6.14 0.94 4.14
C VAL A 95 -5.01 0.03 4.65
N LEU A 96 -3.91 -0.11 3.90
CA LEU A 96 -2.78 -0.98 4.23
C LEU A 96 -2.27 -0.78 5.67
N GLY A 97 -2.03 0.48 6.05
CA GLY A 97 -1.49 0.80 7.37
C GLY A 97 -2.42 0.40 8.53
N GLY A 98 -3.74 0.39 8.30
CA GLY A 98 -4.75 -0.05 9.24
C GLY A 98 -4.78 -1.57 9.39
N VAL A 99 -4.79 -2.31 8.28
CA VAL A 99 -4.75 -3.79 8.31
C VAL A 99 -3.51 -4.30 9.04
N VAL A 100 -2.35 -3.70 8.76
CA VAL A 100 -1.10 -4.08 9.44
C VAL A 100 -1.16 -3.74 10.93
N SER A 101 -1.76 -2.61 11.34
CA SER A 101 -1.89 -2.27 12.77
C SER A 101 -2.87 -3.14 13.52
N ASP A 102 -3.91 -3.61 12.83
CA ASP A 102 -4.94 -4.44 13.43
C ASP A 102 -4.47 -5.89 13.58
N CYS A 103 -3.67 -6.39 12.64
CA CYS A 103 -3.19 -7.78 12.65
C CYS A 103 -1.86 -7.97 13.39
N PHE A 104 -0.98 -6.97 13.48
CA PHE A 104 0.37 -7.15 14.03
C PHE A 104 0.63 -6.28 15.25
N THR A 105 1.29 -6.86 16.24
CA THR A 105 1.75 -6.16 17.45
C THR A 105 2.86 -5.15 17.11
N LEU A 106 3.09 -4.17 18.00
CA LEU A 106 4.06 -3.09 17.75
C LEU A 106 5.48 -3.59 17.41
N GLU A 107 5.88 -4.74 17.95
CA GLU A 107 7.21 -5.32 17.74
C GLU A 107 7.44 -5.76 16.29
N HIS A 108 6.46 -6.42 15.67
CA HIS A 108 6.58 -6.95 14.30
C HIS A 108 5.99 -6.02 13.23
N ARG A 109 5.31 -4.94 13.66
CA ARG A 109 4.63 -4.00 12.78
C ARG A 109 5.57 -3.30 11.79
N GLY A 110 6.78 -2.93 12.22
CA GLY A 110 7.76 -2.23 11.38
C GLY A 110 8.23 -3.09 10.20
N ILE A 111 8.70 -4.30 10.50
CA ILE A 111 9.16 -5.30 9.53
C ILE A 111 8.04 -5.65 8.53
N THR A 112 6.84 -5.88 9.06
CA THR A 112 5.68 -6.25 8.26
C THR A 112 5.25 -5.13 7.31
N LEU A 113 5.24 -3.88 7.79
CA LEU A 113 4.92 -2.72 6.98
C LEU A 113 5.96 -2.50 5.88
N ALA A 114 7.25 -2.64 6.19
CA ALA A 114 8.32 -2.52 5.20
C ALA A 114 8.16 -3.57 4.07
N CYS A 115 7.92 -4.84 4.42
CA CYS A 115 7.69 -5.90 3.43
C CYS A 115 6.43 -5.65 2.57
N ALA A 116 5.34 -5.23 3.21
CA ALA A 116 4.09 -4.94 2.51
C ALA A 116 4.26 -3.78 1.51
N VAL A 117 4.90 -2.70 1.95
CA VAL A 117 5.18 -1.53 1.13
C VAL A 117 6.07 -1.91 -0.05
N ALA A 118 7.13 -2.67 0.15
CA ALA A 118 8.01 -3.17 -0.91
C ALA A 118 7.25 -3.93 -2.01
N LEU A 119 6.36 -4.84 -1.63
CA LEU A 119 5.51 -5.57 -2.57
C LEU A 119 4.59 -4.63 -3.34
N MET A 120 3.94 -3.68 -2.65
CA MET A 120 3.05 -2.70 -3.26
C MET A 120 3.77 -1.82 -4.30
N PHE A 121 5.01 -1.41 -4.02
CA PHE A 121 5.84 -0.60 -4.92
C PHE A 121 6.38 -1.39 -6.12
N SER A 122 6.67 -2.68 -5.95
CA SER A 122 7.13 -3.53 -7.04
C SER A 122 6.05 -3.76 -8.12
N GLY A 123 4.77 -3.59 -7.76
CA GLY A 123 3.62 -3.83 -8.65
C GLY A 123 3.63 -3.07 -9.97
N PRO A 124 3.66 -1.72 -9.95
CA PRO A 124 3.67 -0.93 -11.18
C PRO A 124 4.86 -1.24 -12.10
N SER A 125 6.02 -1.56 -11.52
CA SER A 125 7.20 -1.98 -12.28
C SER A 125 6.98 -3.33 -12.94
N PHE A 126 6.53 -4.33 -12.18
CA PHE A 126 6.25 -5.68 -12.69
C PHE A 126 5.14 -5.68 -13.75
N GLY A 127 4.06 -4.92 -13.52
CA GLY A 127 2.97 -4.75 -14.46
C GLY A 127 3.41 -4.12 -15.79
N ARG A 128 4.39 -3.21 -15.76
CA ARG A 128 4.98 -2.64 -16.99
C ARG A 128 5.88 -3.63 -17.73
N VAL A 129 6.66 -4.44 -17.02
CA VAL A 129 7.47 -5.50 -17.65
C VAL A 129 6.56 -6.49 -18.39
N VAL A 130 5.56 -7.05 -17.70
CA VAL A 130 4.59 -7.98 -18.31
C VAL A 130 3.83 -7.30 -19.45
N GLY A 131 3.39 -6.05 -19.24
CA GLY A 131 2.69 -5.26 -20.26
C GLY A 131 3.53 -4.98 -21.51
N GLY A 132 4.84 -4.75 -21.35
CA GLY A 132 5.78 -4.52 -22.44
C GLY A 132 5.92 -5.74 -23.35
N PHE A 133 6.09 -6.93 -22.75
CA PHE A 133 6.18 -8.19 -23.51
C PHE A 133 4.88 -8.57 -24.22
N VAL A 134 3.72 -8.36 -23.56
CA VAL A 134 2.42 -8.63 -24.19
C VAL A 134 2.18 -7.67 -25.36
N THR A 135 2.53 -6.39 -25.22
CA THR A 135 2.38 -5.40 -26.30
C THR A 135 3.33 -5.67 -27.47
N GLY A 136 4.56 -6.11 -27.18
CA GLY A 136 5.54 -6.47 -28.21
C GLY A 136 5.29 -7.82 -28.90
N SER A 137 4.34 -8.61 -28.41
CA SER A 137 3.94 -9.88 -29.00
C SER A 137 2.81 -9.72 -30.02
N SER A 138 2.45 -10.79 -30.73
CA SER A 138 1.33 -10.83 -31.69
C SER A 138 -0.05 -10.50 -31.08
N LEU A 139 -0.17 -10.54 -29.75
CA LEU A 139 -1.38 -10.20 -28.99
C LEU A 139 -1.64 -8.67 -28.98
N GLY A 140 -0.61 -7.83 -29.11
CA GLY A 140 -0.75 -6.38 -29.14
C GLY A 140 -1.32 -5.75 -27.85
N TRP A 141 -1.65 -4.47 -27.93
CA TRP A 141 -1.99 -3.65 -26.75
C TRP A 141 -3.35 -4.01 -26.11
N GLY A 142 -4.32 -4.51 -26.88
CA GLY A 142 -5.67 -4.84 -26.40
C GLY A 142 -5.67 -5.95 -25.35
N TRP A 143 -4.83 -6.96 -25.52
CA TRP A 143 -4.68 -8.05 -24.55
C TRP A 143 -4.04 -7.61 -23.23
N THR A 144 -3.23 -6.55 -23.23
CA THR A 144 -2.72 -5.98 -21.96
C THR A 144 -3.86 -5.47 -21.09
N MET A 145 -4.93 -4.93 -21.69
CA MET A 145 -6.11 -4.46 -20.96
C MET A 145 -6.94 -5.64 -20.47
N GLY A 146 -7.15 -6.64 -21.33
CA GLY A 146 -7.86 -7.87 -20.97
C GLY A 146 -7.23 -8.61 -19.78
N LEU A 147 -5.90 -8.75 -19.78
CA LEU A 147 -5.16 -9.40 -18.70
C LEU A 147 -5.36 -8.67 -17.36
N VAL A 148 -5.28 -7.33 -17.39
CA VAL A 148 -5.52 -6.49 -16.21
C VAL A 148 -6.94 -6.65 -15.68
N ILE A 149 -7.95 -6.67 -16.55
CA ILE A 149 -9.36 -6.89 -16.15
C ILE A 149 -9.56 -8.26 -15.53
N ILE A 150 -9.08 -9.32 -16.20
CA ILE A 150 -9.24 -10.70 -15.72
C ILE A 150 -8.55 -10.85 -14.36
N SER A 151 -7.31 -10.34 -14.22
CA SER A 151 -6.59 -10.38 -12.95
C SER A 151 -7.30 -9.60 -11.83
N GLY A 152 -7.84 -8.41 -12.13
CA GLY A 152 -8.58 -7.59 -11.17
C GLY A 152 -9.89 -8.25 -10.71
N LEU A 153 -10.67 -8.81 -11.64
CA LEU A 153 -11.94 -9.51 -11.33
C LEU A 153 -11.72 -10.81 -10.55
N VAL A 154 -10.72 -11.60 -10.94
CA VAL A 154 -10.39 -12.84 -10.22
C VAL A 154 -9.96 -12.52 -8.79
N LEU A 155 -9.14 -11.48 -8.61
CA LEU A 155 -8.67 -11.09 -7.28
C LEU A 155 -9.72 -10.41 -6.41
N SER A 156 -10.62 -9.62 -6.98
CA SER A 156 -11.72 -9.04 -6.24
C SER A 156 -12.73 -10.11 -5.81
N LEU A 157 -13.00 -11.11 -6.66
CA LEU A 157 -13.86 -12.23 -6.31
C LEU A 157 -13.20 -13.09 -5.22
N LEU A 158 -11.91 -13.40 -5.37
CA LEU A 158 -11.16 -14.16 -4.37
C LEU A 158 -11.15 -13.42 -3.03
N SER A 159 -10.89 -12.11 -3.02
CA SER A 159 -10.88 -11.32 -1.78
C SER A 159 -12.25 -11.27 -1.10
N ALA A 160 -13.34 -11.17 -1.87
CA ALA A 160 -14.69 -11.16 -1.32
C ALA A 160 -15.04 -12.46 -0.58
N VAL A 161 -14.49 -13.60 -1.02
CA VAL A 161 -14.77 -14.91 -0.43
C VAL A 161 -13.82 -15.24 0.72
N THR A 162 -12.54 -14.91 0.58
CA THR A 162 -11.51 -15.46 1.47
C THR A 162 -11.01 -14.46 2.52
N PHE A 163 -11.20 -13.14 2.32
CA PHE A 163 -10.66 -12.12 3.23
C PHE A 163 -11.51 -11.99 4.51
N PRO A 164 -10.98 -12.34 5.69
CA PRO A 164 -11.71 -12.18 6.94
C PRO A 164 -11.73 -10.71 7.38
N GLU A 165 -12.74 -10.35 8.17
CA GLU A 165 -12.78 -9.04 8.83
C GLU A 165 -11.59 -8.90 9.79
N THR A 166 -10.76 -7.87 9.59
CA THR A 166 -9.59 -7.58 10.44
C THR A 166 -9.84 -6.48 11.46
N TYR A 167 -10.91 -5.69 11.32
CA TYR A 167 -11.14 -4.56 12.21
C TYR A 167 -11.86 -4.98 13.49
N ALA A 168 -11.13 -4.97 14.61
CA ALA A 168 -11.60 -5.48 15.91
C ALA A 168 -12.96 -4.89 16.38
N PRO A 169 -13.25 -3.58 16.20
CA PRO A 169 -14.56 -3.03 16.56
C PRO A 169 -15.74 -3.57 15.74
N ILE A 170 -15.55 -3.87 14.45
CA ILE A 170 -16.61 -4.48 13.61
C ILE A 170 -16.80 -5.96 13.98
N ILE A 171 -15.74 -6.66 14.34
CA ILE A 171 -15.83 -8.02 14.89
C ILE A 171 -16.73 -8.00 16.13
N LEU A 172 -16.43 -7.13 17.10
CA LEU A 172 -17.26 -6.98 18.31
C LEU A 172 -18.71 -6.57 18.00
N GLN A 173 -18.94 -5.75 16.97
CA GLN A 173 -20.29 -5.38 16.54
C GLN A 173 -21.07 -6.58 16.00
N LYS A 174 -20.46 -7.41 15.13
CA LYS A 174 -21.09 -8.64 14.61
C LYS A 174 -21.42 -9.60 15.76
N TRP A 175 -20.51 -9.72 16.73
CA TRP A 175 -20.73 -10.54 17.93
C TRP A 175 -21.84 -10.01 18.83
N ALA A 176 -21.88 -8.71 19.08
CA ALA A 176 -22.96 -8.08 19.84
C ALA A 176 -24.33 -8.33 19.20
N GLN A 177 -24.42 -8.31 17.87
CA GLN A 177 -25.65 -8.65 17.15
C GLN A 177 -26.05 -10.12 17.33
N VAL A 178 -25.10 -11.06 17.30
CA VAL A 178 -25.37 -12.49 17.54
C VAL A 178 -25.82 -12.71 18.99
N LEU A 179 -25.13 -12.12 19.96
CA LEU A 179 -25.47 -12.20 21.37
C LEU A 179 -26.84 -11.58 21.66
N HIS A 180 -27.18 -10.48 21.00
CA HIS A 180 -28.50 -9.85 21.13
C HIS A 180 -29.64 -10.73 20.60
N ARG A 181 -29.38 -11.54 19.56
CA ARG A 181 -30.35 -12.54 19.07
C ARG A 181 -30.49 -13.75 19.99
N GLN A 182 -29.43 -14.12 20.71
CA GLN A 182 -29.40 -15.29 21.59
C GLN A 182 -29.83 -14.99 23.03
N SER A 183 -29.74 -13.74 23.46
CA SER A 183 -29.98 -13.34 24.85
C SER A 183 -31.30 -12.57 24.99
N ALA A 184 -32.05 -12.80 26.06
CA ALA A 184 -33.25 -12.01 26.39
C ALA A 184 -32.94 -10.58 26.91
N HIS A 185 -31.66 -10.19 26.98
CA HIS A 185 -31.23 -8.90 27.52
C HIS A 185 -31.29 -7.81 26.43
N ALA A 186 -32.11 -6.78 26.67
CA ALA A 186 -32.43 -5.73 25.69
C ALA A 186 -31.29 -4.73 25.40
N GLN A 187 -30.20 -4.74 26.17
CA GLN A 187 -29.16 -3.69 26.16
C GLN A 187 -27.75 -4.27 25.92
N ILE A 188 -27.56 -5.11 24.90
CA ILE A 188 -26.21 -5.58 24.48
C ILE A 188 -25.69 -4.63 23.40
N LYS A 189 -24.55 -3.98 23.65
CA LYS A 189 -23.92 -3.05 22.68
C LYS A 189 -22.44 -3.35 22.55
N ALA A 190 -21.92 -3.23 21.34
CA ALA A 190 -20.48 -3.17 21.11
C ALA A 190 -19.93 -1.78 21.46
N SER A 191 -18.64 -1.69 21.79
CA SER A 191 -17.97 -0.42 22.13
C SER A 191 -18.14 0.67 21.05
N ILE A 192 -18.20 0.27 19.77
CA ILE A 192 -18.42 1.20 18.65
C ILE A 192 -19.86 1.74 18.56
N GLN A 193 -20.84 1.04 19.14
CA GLN A 193 -22.25 1.46 19.17
C GLN A 193 -22.55 2.43 20.31
N MET A 194 -21.67 2.55 21.31
CA MET A 194 -21.82 3.55 22.38
C MET A 194 -21.55 4.99 21.90
N ARG A 195 -20.83 5.15 20.79
CA ARG A 195 -20.68 6.43 20.08
C ARG A 195 -21.19 6.29 18.65
N PRO A 196 -22.50 6.43 18.40
CA PRO A 196 -22.99 6.53 17.04
C PRO A 196 -22.34 7.74 16.38
N LEU A 197 -21.53 7.50 15.34
CA LEU A 197 -20.89 8.54 14.58
C LEU A 197 -21.95 9.19 13.69
N ASN A 198 -22.49 10.35 14.08
CA ASN A 198 -23.21 11.18 13.14
C ASN A 198 -22.22 11.76 12.13
N PHE A 199 -22.62 11.91 10.86
CA PHE A 199 -21.79 12.56 9.84
C PHE A 199 -21.33 13.97 10.29
N GLU A 200 -22.16 14.64 11.08
CA GLU A 200 -21.83 15.92 11.70
C GLU A 200 -20.73 15.81 12.76
N ASP A 201 -20.69 14.72 13.53
CA ASP A 201 -19.64 14.44 14.52
C ASP A 201 -18.32 14.04 13.85
N ILE A 202 -18.35 13.30 12.74
CA ILE A 202 -17.14 13.01 11.94
C ILE A 202 -16.56 14.32 11.37
N ALA A 203 -17.42 15.19 10.84
CA ALA A 203 -17.02 16.49 10.31
C ALA A 203 -16.48 17.40 11.42
N ARG A 204 -17.13 17.45 12.59
CA ARG A 204 -16.68 18.22 13.76
C ARG A 204 -15.41 17.65 14.39
N HIS A 205 -15.24 16.33 14.45
CA HIS A 205 -14.05 15.68 15.00
C HIS A 205 -12.83 15.86 14.08
N LYS A 206 -13.02 15.84 12.75
CA LYS A 206 -11.99 16.27 11.79
C LYS A 206 -11.65 17.75 11.92
N LYS A 207 -12.64 18.60 12.21
CA LYS A 207 -12.47 20.06 12.34
C LYS A 207 -11.88 20.48 13.69
N SER A 208 -12.08 19.70 14.75
CA SER A 208 -11.68 20.00 16.14
C SER A 208 -10.25 19.55 16.48
N LYS A 209 -9.62 18.69 15.68
CA LYS A 209 -8.21 18.30 15.87
C LYS A 209 -7.31 19.23 15.05
N ASN A 210 -7.17 20.49 15.49
CA ASN A 210 -6.17 21.46 15.03
C ASN A 210 -6.00 21.56 13.50
N SER A 211 -7.09 21.83 12.78
CA SER A 211 -6.97 22.42 11.45
C SER A 211 -6.27 23.78 11.62
N THR A 212 -5.20 24.02 10.85
CA THR A 212 -4.34 25.24 10.84
C THR A 212 -3.05 25.22 11.66
N LYS A 213 -2.38 24.07 11.75
CA LYS A 213 -0.95 23.96 11.38
C LYS A 213 -0.78 22.58 10.77
N LEU A 214 -0.77 22.52 9.44
CA LEU A 214 -0.26 21.37 8.71
C LEU A 214 1.10 21.05 9.35
N GLN A 215 1.24 19.92 10.04
CA GLN A 215 2.50 19.59 10.71
C GLN A 215 3.59 19.72 9.64
N PRO A 216 4.52 20.69 9.75
CA PRO A 216 5.41 21.02 8.65
C PRO A 216 6.25 19.81 8.26
N ILE A 217 6.62 19.00 9.26
CA ILE A 217 7.30 17.72 9.07
C ILE A 217 6.49 16.72 8.23
N LEU A 218 5.20 16.55 8.48
CA LEU A 218 4.35 15.64 7.71
C LEU A 218 4.20 16.12 6.27
N THR A 219 4.06 17.44 6.08
CA THR A 219 3.97 18.07 4.76
C THR A 219 5.25 17.87 3.94
N LEU A 220 6.40 18.07 4.58
CA LEU A 220 7.70 17.88 3.95
C LEU A 220 7.91 16.41 3.59
N LEU A 221 7.50 15.48 4.45
CA LEU A 221 7.59 14.04 4.18
C LEU A 221 6.66 13.61 3.04
N THR A 222 5.44 14.13 2.97
CA THR A 222 4.52 13.82 1.86
C THR A 222 4.95 14.45 0.55
N LEU A 223 5.49 15.68 0.59
CA LEU A 223 6.07 16.34 -0.58
C LEU A 223 7.32 15.61 -1.08
N TYR A 224 8.18 15.16 -0.15
CA TYR A 224 9.32 14.31 -0.47
C TYR A 224 8.85 13.03 -1.16
N GLN A 225 7.92 12.28 -0.57
CA GLN A 225 7.41 11.05 -1.17
C GLN A 225 6.78 11.30 -2.55
N SER A 226 5.96 12.35 -2.71
CA SER A 226 5.34 12.65 -4.02
C SER A 226 6.37 12.98 -5.10
N PHE A 227 7.43 13.70 -4.75
CA PHE A 227 8.55 13.97 -5.66
C PHE A 227 9.26 12.68 -6.11
N HIS A 228 9.53 11.76 -5.18
CA HIS A 228 10.13 10.46 -5.47
C HIS A 228 9.26 9.60 -6.39
N TYR A 229 7.95 9.52 -6.10
CA TYR A 229 7.00 8.83 -6.98
C TYR A 229 6.98 9.44 -8.38
N GLY A 230 7.01 10.77 -8.48
CA GLY A 230 7.07 11.46 -9.78
C GLY A 230 8.28 11.03 -10.60
N ILE A 231 9.46 10.97 -9.98
CA ILE A 231 10.69 10.52 -10.64
C ILE A 231 10.57 9.06 -11.10
N LEU A 232 10.09 8.14 -10.25
CA LEU A 232 9.91 6.73 -10.62
C LEU A 232 8.99 6.57 -11.83
N PHE A 233 7.87 7.32 -11.88
CA PHE A 233 6.96 7.30 -13.04
C PHE A 233 7.60 7.85 -14.31
N LEU A 234 8.50 8.83 -14.21
CA LEU A 234 9.27 9.34 -15.36
C LEU A 234 10.23 8.27 -15.89
N PHE A 235 10.95 7.57 -15.01
CA PHE A 235 11.84 6.47 -15.42
C PHE A 235 11.11 5.38 -16.19
N TYR A 236 9.87 5.08 -15.80
CA TYR A 236 9.08 4.08 -16.49
C TYR A 236 8.77 4.42 -17.96
N SER A 237 8.79 5.70 -18.33
CA SER A 237 8.65 6.13 -19.73
C SER A 237 10.01 6.40 -20.37
N ALA A 238 10.97 6.92 -19.61
CA ALA A 238 12.31 7.23 -20.09
C ALA A 238 13.05 5.99 -20.62
N TYR A 239 13.01 4.86 -19.92
CA TYR A 239 13.67 3.63 -20.40
C TYR A 239 13.09 3.09 -21.71
N LEU A 240 11.77 3.24 -21.90
CA LEU A 240 11.12 2.85 -23.15
C LEU A 240 11.61 3.70 -24.33
N ILE A 241 11.76 5.01 -24.12
CA ILE A 241 12.23 5.93 -25.16
C ILE A 241 13.73 5.74 -25.42
N ASP A 242 14.56 5.69 -24.38
CA ASP A 242 16.01 5.59 -24.51
C ASP A 242 16.44 4.27 -25.17
N TYR A 243 15.89 3.13 -24.70
CA TYR A 243 16.26 1.83 -25.25
C TYR A 243 15.43 1.44 -26.48
N GLY A 244 14.18 1.88 -26.57
CA GLY A 244 13.34 1.63 -27.75
C GLY A 244 13.79 2.46 -28.96
N ASP A 245 13.81 3.78 -28.82
CA ASP A 245 14.02 4.68 -29.95
C ASP A 245 15.51 4.90 -30.28
N LEU A 246 16.39 5.01 -29.26
CA LEU A 246 17.81 5.30 -29.50
C LEU A 246 18.66 4.03 -29.68
N HIS A 247 18.36 2.95 -28.96
CA HIS A 247 19.11 1.68 -29.05
C HIS A 247 18.44 0.63 -29.95
N GLY A 248 17.22 0.90 -30.44
CA GLY A 248 16.50 0.01 -31.36
C GLY A 248 16.01 -1.29 -30.73
N TRP A 249 15.85 -1.35 -29.41
CA TRP A 249 15.38 -2.55 -28.71
C TRP A 249 13.88 -2.74 -28.91
N SER A 250 13.44 -4.00 -28.92
CA SER A 250 12.00 -4.30 -28.88
C SER A 250 11.35 -3.72 -27.63
N THR A 251 10.09 -3.29 -27.74
CA THR A 251 9.33 -2.69 -26.63
C THR A 251 9.33 -3.55 -25.36
N GLY A 252 9.30 -4.88 -25.51
CA GLY A 252 9.39 -5.81 -24.38
C GLY A 252 10.75 -5.74 -23.69
N LEU A 253 11.84 -5.80 -24.46
CA LEU A 253 13.21 -5.78 -23.93
C LEU A 253 13.52 -4.46 -23.21
N SER A 254 13.06 -3.32 -23.73
CA SER A 254 13.25 -2.01 -23.09
C SER A 254 12.58 -1.89 -21.71
N THR A 255 11.49 -2.64 -21.47
CA THR A 255 10.87 -2.68 -20.13
C THR A 255 11.66 -3.51 -19.12
N VAL A 256 12.54 -4.41 -19.56
CA VAL A 256 13.33 -5.27 -18.66
C VAL A 256 14.27 -4.45 -17.77
N LEU A 257 14.67 -3.24 -18.19
CA LEU A 257 15.46 -2.34 -17.35
C LEU A 257 14.78 -1.99 -16.02
N LEU A 258 13.44 -2.05 -15.97
CA LEU A 258 12.65 -1.85 -14.75
C LEU A 258 12.88 -2.95 -13.70
N VAL A 259 13.38 -4.12 -14.09
CA VAL A 259 13.77 -5.18 -13.15
C VAL A 259 14.89 -4.69 -12.24
N GLY A 260 15.78 -3.80 -12.72
CA GLY A 260 16.78 -3.15 -11.87
C GLY A 260 16.16 -2.42 -10.69
N ILE A 261 15.12 -1.62 -10.92
CA ILE A 261 14.38 -0.92 -9.87
C ILE A 261 13.71 -1.92 -8.91
N ILE A 262 13.08 -2.99 -9.43
CA ILE A 262 12.46 -4.03 -8.61
C ILE A 262 13.50 -4.69 -7.68
N THR A 263 14.64 -5.09 -8.24
CA THR A 263 15.73 -5.68 -7.44
C THR A 263 16.27 -4.71 -6.41
N GLY A 264 16.36 -3.42 -6.75
CA GLY A 264 16.70 -2.35 -5.82
C GLY A 264 15.73 -2.27 -4.63
N VAL A 265 14.42 -2.25 -4.88
CA VAL A 265 13.40 -2.20 -3.82
C VAL A 265 13.52 -3.37 -2.86
N PHE A 266 13.75 -4.59 -3.36
CA PHE A 266 13.96 -5.75 -2.50
C PHE A 266 15.28 -5.69 -1.71
N LEU A 267 16.35 -5.17 -2.29
CA LEU A 267 17.62 -4.95 -1.59
C LEU A 267 17.51 -3.86 -0.52
N GLY A 268 16.83 -2.76 -0.81
CA GLY A 268 16.53 -1.69 0.16
C GLY A 268 15.67 -2.21 1.31
N THR A 269 14.64 -3.00 0.98
CA THR A 269 13.79 -3.67 1.99
C THR A 269 14.62 -4.61 2.86
N LEU A 270 15.50 -5.42 2.27
CA LEU A 270 16.40 -6.30 3.01
C LEU A 270 17.31 -5.49 3.95
N ALA A 271 17.86 -4.37 3.49
CA ALA A 271 18.68 -3.49 4.33
C ALA A 271 17.87 -2.91 5.51
N ILE A 272 16.62 -2.50 5.29
CA ILE A 272 15.71 -2.04 6.34
C ILE A 272 15.39 -3.16 7.32
N LEU A 273 15.17 -4.38 6.85
CA LEU A 273 14.92 -5.54 7.70
C LEU A 273 16.13 -5.89 8.56
N LEU A 274 17.32 -5.88 7.97
CA LEU A 274 18.56 -6.07 8.73
C LEU A 274 18.73 -4.95 9.75
N TYR A 275 18.46 -3.70 9.38
CA TYR A 275 18.49 -2.58 10.32
C TYR A 275 17.51 -2.77 11.47
N GLU A 276 16.24 -3.12 11.22
CA GLU A 276 15.27 -3.42 12.28
C GLU A 276 15.72 -4.62 13.14
N ILE A 277 16.18 -5.72 12.55
CA ILE A 277 16.61 -6.90 13.31
C ILE A 277 17.84 -6.60 14.18
N PHE A 278 18.83 -5.85 13.69
CA PHE A 278 20.06 -5.56 14.44
C PHE A 278 19.90 -4.36 15.37
N TYR A 279 19.36 -3.25 14.88
CA TYR A 279 19.27 -2.00 15.63
C TYR A 279 18.09 -2.02 16.61
N PHE A 280 16.89 -2.38 16.15
CA PHE A 280 15.70 -2.38 17.03
C PHE A 280 15.83 -3.45 18.12
N ARG A 281 16.28 -4.67 17.77
CA ARG A 281 16.42 -5.76 18.76
C ARG A 281 17.49 -5.47 19.81
N LEU A 282 18.62 -4.86 19.42
CA LEU A 282 19.69 -4.51 20.36
C LEU A 282 19.31 -3.29 21.22
N TYR A 283 18.78 -2.23 20.61
CA TYR A 283 18.43 -0.96 21.28
C TYR A 283 17.17 -1.08 22.15
N TYR A 284 16.10 -1.72 21.67
CA TYR A 284 14.86 -1.90 22.42
C TYR A 284 15.05 -2.86 23.61
N HIS A 285 15.83 -3.94 23.45
CA HIS A 285 16.11 -4.84 24.57
C HIS A 285 16.94 -4.16 25.67
N THR A 286 17.94 -3.35 25.31
CA THR A 286 18.71 -2.57 26.29
C THR A 286 17.91 -1.44 26.93
N HIS A 287 17.09 -0.70 26.17
CA HIS A 287 16.24 0.35 26.74
C HIS A 287 15.06 -0.20 27.57
N LYS A 288 14.44 -1.32 27.19
CA LYS A 288 13.37 -1.96 27.99
C LYS A 288 13.90 -2.40 29.36
N ILE A 289 15.12 -2.95 29.41
CA ILE A 289 15.80 -3.30 30.66
C ILE A 289 16.07 -2.04 31.53
N ASN A 290 16.55 -0.95 30.92
CA ASN A 290 16.84 0.28 31.66
C ASN A 290 15.58 1.06 32.11
N THR A 291 14.47 0.96 31.36
CA THR A 291 13.23 1.70 31.67
C THR A 291 12.35 0.95 32.67
N GLN A 292 12.36 -0.40 32.67
CA GLN A 292 11.70 -1.19 33.72
C GLN A 292 12.31 -0.98 35.11
N ASN A 293 13.60 -0.63 35.18
CA ASN A 293 14.27 -0.35 36.44
C ASN A 293 13.91 1.02 37.04
N HIS A 294 13.32 1.96 36.27
CA HIS A 294 13.15 3.33 36.75
C HIS A 294 11.73 3.87 36.89
N ASN A 295 10.68 3.38 36.22
CA ASN A 295 9.30 3.85 36.49
C ASN A 295 8.21 2.92 35.92
N LYS A 296 7.38 2.34 36.80
CA LYS A 296 6.22 1.49 36.44
C LYS A 296 4.98 2.25 35.94
N ASN A 297 4.98 3.59 35.94
CA ASN A 297 3.76 4.40 35.79
C ASN A 297 3.76 5.40 34.62
N GLN A 298 4.75 5.41 33.73
CA GLN A 298 4.70 6.25 32.54
C GLN A 298 4.37 5.41 31.31
N ASN A 299 3.23 5.75 30.66
CA ASN A 299 2.84 5.23 29.36
C ASN A 299 4.06 5.23 28.42
N GLU A 300 4.34 4.07 27.84
CA GLU A 300 5.46 3.83 26.92
C GLU A 300 5.35 4.77 25.71
N THR A 301 5.91 5.97 25.81
CA THR A 301 5.93 6.91 24.69
C THR A 301 7.04 6.51 23.75
N TYR A 302 6.68 5.72 22.76
CA TYR A 302 7.52 5.37 21.62
C TYR A 302 7.95 6.64 20.87
N VAL A 303 9.27 6.86 20.74
CA VAL A 303 9.88 7.99 20.04
C VAL A 303 9.99 7.62 18.55
N PRO A 304 9.15 8.16 17.65
CA PRO A 304 9.09 7.75 16.24
C PRO A 304 10.36 8.10 15.44
N GLU A 305 11.18 9.03 15.92
CA GLU A 305 12.38 9.58 15.25
C GLU A 305 13.50 8.53 15.08
N ILE A 306 13.47 7.45 15.85
CA ILE A 306 14.46 6.36 15.78
C ILE A 306 14.43 5.66 14.40
N ARG A 307 13.33 5.79 13.65
CA ARG A 307 13.18 5.20 12.31
C ARG A 307 13.70 6.09 11.17
N LEU A 308 14.19 7.30 11.45
CA LEU A 308 14.67 8.25 10.44
C LEU A 308 15.99 7.84 9.73
N PRO A 309 16.99 7.20 10.37
CA PRO A 309 18.31 7.01 9.75
C PRO A 309 18.33 6.26 8.40
N PRO A 310 17.56 5.17 8.19
CA PRO A 310 17.49 4.51 6.88
C PRO A 310 17.00 5.44 5.77
N MET A 311 16.09 6.37 6.08
CA MET A 311 15.58 7.35 5.12
C MET A 311 16.67 8.32 4.65
N ILE A 312 17.61 8.69 5.53
CA ILE A 312 18.74 9.56 5.17
C ILE A 312 19.63 8.87 4.12
N ILE A 313 19.92 7.58 4.33
CA ILE A 313 20.70 6.79 3.38
C ILE A 313 19.96 6.66 2.04
N GLY A 314 18.66 6.33 2.08
CA GLY A 314 17.83 6.25 0.88
C GLY A 314 17.80 7.55 0.08
N SER A 315 17.72 8.69 0.77
CA SER A 315 17.71 10.02 0.14
C SER A 315 19.00 10.36 -0.62
N LEU A 316 20.13 9.73 -0.28
CA LEU A 316 21.41 9.89 -0.98
C LEU A 316 21.56 8.90 -2.15
N LEU A 317 21.05 7.68 -2.00
CA LEU A 317 21.13 6.64 -3.03
C LEU A 317 20.37 6.99 -4.31
N ILE A 318 19.20 7.63 -4.17
CA ILE A 318 18.35 8.01 -5.30
C ILE A 318 19.04 9.02 -6.24
N PRO A 319 19.50 10.21 -5.78
CA PRO A 319 20.17 11.16 -6.66
C PRO A 319 21.47 10.59 -7.25
N LEU A 320 22.20 9.77 -6.50
CA LEU A 320 23.37 9.06 -7.03
C LEU A 320 23.00 8.12 -8.19
N GLY A 321 21.92 7.35 -8.03
CA GLY A 321 21.42 6.47 -9.09
C GLY A 321 20.89 7.25 -10.31
N ILE A 322 20.23 8.38 -10.10
CA ILE A 322 19.77 9.25 -11.20
C ILE A 322 20.95 9.82 -11.97
N LEU A 323 21.97 10.33 -11.28
CA LEU A 323 23.19 10.87 -11.89
C LEU A 323 23.97 9.80 -12.65
N TRP A 324 24.08 8.60 -12.07
CA TRP A 324 24.68 7.46 -12.74
C TRP A 324 23.92 7.15 -14.03
N ASN A 325 22.60 7.00 -13.97
CA ASN A 325 21.79 6.70 -15.15
C ASN A 325 21.93 7.78 -16.24
N ALA A 326 21.92 9.06 -15.85
CA ALA A 326 22.09 10.17 -16.78
C ALA A 326 23.47 10.13 -17.47
N TRP A 327 24.54 9.77 -16.73
CA TRP A 327 25.88 9.62 -17.28
C TRP A 327 25.98 8.45 -18.27
N THR A 328 25.17 7.40 -18.07
CA THR A 328 25.23 6.15 -18.84
C THR A 328 24.05 6.01 -19.81
N SER A 329 23.45 7.11 -20.22
CA SER A 329 22.40 7.13 -21.27
C SER A 329 23.00 7.28 -22.68
N ALA A 330 24.32 7.46 -22.81
CA ALA A 330 24.97 7.57 -24.11
C ALA A 330 24.89 6.24 -24.90
N PRO A 331 24.67 6.28 -26.24
CA PRO A 331 24.50 5.07 -27.07
C PRO A 331 25.67 4.07 -27.04
N ASN A 332 26.86 4.54 -26.68
CA ASN A 332 28.08 3.73 -26.61
C ASN A 332 28.24 2.98 -25.29
N THR A 333 27.34 3.18 -24.32
CA THR A 333 27.49 2.57 -22.99
C THR A 333 26.82 1.19 -22.91
N PRO A 334 27.42 0.23 -22.19
CA PRO A 334 26.81 -1.09 -22.01
C PRO A 334 25.50 -1.00 -21.22
N TRP A 335 24.47 -1.71 -21.70
CA TRP A 335 23.16 -1.81 -21.07
C TRP A 335 23.12 -2.22 -19.58
N PRO A 336 24.07 -3.00 -19.01
CA PRO A 336 24.02 -3.34 -17.59
C PRO A 336 24.21 -2.11 -16.69
N SER A 337 24.88 -1.07 -17.17
CA SER A 337 25.20 0.11 -16.38
C SER A 337 23.94 0.88 -15.90
N PRO A 338 22.98 1.24 -16.78
CA PRO A 338 21.72 1.85 -16.33
C PRO A 338 20.84 0.90 -15.52
N VAL A 339 20.95 -0.42 -15.72
CA VAL A 339 20.26 -1.40 -14.85
C VAL A 339 20.80 -1.32 -13.42
N CYS A 340 22.12 -1.26 -13.25
CA CYS A 340 22.75 -1.06 -11.94
C CYS A 340 22.38 0.30 -11.33
N ALA A 341 22.27 1.36 -12.14
CA ALA A 341 21.76 2.64 -11.68
C ALA A 341 20.30 2.53 -11.17
N GLY A 342 19.47 1.75 -11.87
CA GLY A 342 18.12 1.40 -11.44
C GLY A 342 18.07 0.66 -10.09
N VAL A 343 19.05 -0.20 -9.79
CA VAL A 343 19.17 -0.86 -8.48
C VAL A 343 19.38 0.17 -7.37
N LEU A 344 20.25 1.16 -7.58
CA LEU A 344 20.48 2.22 -6.59
C LEU A 344 19.21 3.06 -6.36
N ILE A 345 18.54 3.47 -7.44
CA ILE A 345 17.28 4.22 -7.36
C ILE A 345 16.22 3.42 -6.59
N GLY A 346 16.06 2.13 -6.92
CA GLY A 346 15.12 1.24 -6.24
C GLY A 346 15.47 1.01 -4.77
N SER A 347 16.75 0.92 -4.43
CA SER A 347 17.19 0.67 -3.04
C SER A 347 16.97 1.83 -2.08
N GLY A 348 16.92 3.06 -2.60
CA GLY A 348 16.58 4.23 -1.79
C GLY A 348 15.09 4.55 -1.73
N SER A 349 14.30 3.94 -2.62
CA SER A 349 12.82 4.07 -2.65
C SER A 349 12.17 3.19 -1.59
#